data_AF-N1P7A0-F1
#
_entry.id   AF-N1P7A0-F1
#
_cell.length_a   1.000
_cell.length_b   1.000
_cell.length_c   1.000
_cell.angle_alpha   90.00
_cell.angle_beta   90.00
_cell.angle_gamma   90.00
#
_symmetry.space_group_name_H-M   'P 1'
#
loop_
_entity.id
_entity.type
_entity.pdbx_description
1 polymer ?
#
loop_
_entity_poly.entity_id
_entity_poly.type
_entity_poly.pdbx_seq_one_letter_code
_entity_poly.pdbx_strand_id
1 'polypeptide(L)'
;MEVLKNIRIYPLSNFITSTKNYINLPNELRNLISEEQESKLGFLHIIESDFKPSVALQKLVNCTTGDEKILIIDIVSIWSQQKQRQHGAIYMNSLSCINITGLIVFLELLYDSPMDALRRCQVDNFNFQLRGILIDNLSFLNFESDKNYDVINLSKFEKLFKILRKLREFLGCWIITKSFPTDFYNGIENTLVDKWSIKRKSGVTLYPTKLPDSYMKGMDLIIYREVVDGRPQYRRIAALEE
;
A
#
# COMPACT_ATOMS: atom_id res chain seq x y z
N MET A 1 -24.14 42.33 4.75
CA MET A 1 -23.11 41.94 5.74
C MET A 1 -22.69 40.46 5.65
N GLU A 2 -23.15 39.71 4.65
CA GLU A 2 -22.86 38.28 4.50
C GLU A 2 -21.43 38.01 3.99
N VAL A 3 -20.92 38.88 3.11
CA VAL A 3 -19.56 38.82 2.56
C VAL A 3 -18.49 38.90 3.66
N LEU A 4 -18.66 39.79 4.65
CA LEU A 4 -17.70 39.95 5.75
C LEU A 4 -17.63 38.71 6.65
N LYS A 5 -18.76 38.02 6.86
CA LYS A 5 -18.82 36.76 7.60
C LYS A 5 -18.14 35.60 6.85
N ASN A 6 -17.99 35.71 5.53
CA ASN A 6 -17.42 34.68 4.67
C ASN A 6 -15.94 34.89 4.34
N ILE A 7 -15.33 36.00 4.79
CA ILE A 7 -13.87 36.18 4.65
C ILE A 7 -13.16 35.14 5.53
N ARG A 8 -12.38 34.26 4.89
CA ARG A 8 -11.54 33.27 5.56
C ARG A 8 -10.10 33.77 5.58
N ILE A 9 -9.56 33.99 6.77
CA ILE A 9 -8.13 34.29 6.96
C ILE A 9 -7.52 33.07 7.64
N TYR A 10 -6.61 32.40 6.94
CA TYR A 10 -5.95 31.19 7.43
C TYR A 10 -4.52 31.50 7.87
N PRO A 11 -4.13 31.12 9.10
CA PRO A 11 -2.74 31.23 9.54
C PRO A 11 -1.78 30.41 8.66
N LEU A 12 -0.55 30.90 8.48
CA LEU A 12 0.48 30.17 7.72
C LEU A 12 0.78 28.78 8.29
N SER A 13 0.65 28.62 9.61
CA SER A 13 0.81 27.33 10.30
C SER A 13 -0.10 26.23 9.74
N ASN A 14 -1.28 26.59 9.22
CA ASN A 14 -2.24 25.63 8.66
C ASN A 14 -1.70 24.92 7.41
N PHE A 15 -0.71 25.50 6.73
CA PHE A 15 -0.14 24.97 5.50
C PHE A 15 1.13 24.13 5.73
N ILE A 16 1.73 24.21 6.92
CA ILE A 16 2.95 23.46 7.29
C ILE A 16 2.69 22.37 8.35
N THR A 17 1.58 22.46 9.08
CA THR A 17 1.20 21.48 10.11
C THR A 17 0.18 20.50 9.54
N SER A 18 0.46 19.20 9.69
CA SER A 18 -0.48 18.14 9.34
C SER A 18 -0.58 17.11 10.46
N THR A 19 -1.79 16.58 10.66
CA THR A 19 -2.01 15.41 11.53
C THR A 19 -1.65 14.09 10.83
N LYS A 20 -1.39 14.14 9.52
CA LYS A 20 -1.06 12.98 8.69
C LYS A 20 0.45 12.89 8.47
N ASN A 21 0.93 11.66 8.42
CA ASN A 21 2.26 11.33 7.96
C ASN A 21 2.29 11.14 6.45
N TYR A 22 3.44 11.47 5.87
CA TYR A 22 3.70 11.36 4.44
C TYR A 22 4.94 10.50 4.22
N ILE A 23 5.00 9.89 3.03
CA ILE A 23 6.08 9.00 2.63
C ILE A 23 7.26 9.86 2.16
N ASN A 24 8.43 9.63 2.74
CA ASN A 24 9.68 10.24 2.29
C ASN A 24 10.35 9.32 1.27
N LEU A 25 10.55 9.77 0.03
CA LEU A 25 11.12 8.92 -1.00
C LEU A 25 12.64 8.78 -0.81
N PRO A 26 13.18 7.54 -0.83
CA PRO A 26 14.62 7.33 -0.88
C PRO A 26 15.19 7.82 -2.22
N ASN A 27 16.50 8.05 -2.27
CA ASN A 27 17.18 8.61 -3.43
C ASN A 27 16.91 7.85 -4.74
N GLU A 28 16.72 6.54 -4.67
CA GLU A 28 16.37 5.68 -5.82
C GLU A 28 15.05 6.05 -6.48
N LEU A 29 14.14 6.68 -5.74
CA LEU A 29 12.78 7.02 -6.18
C LEU A 29 12.58 8.54 -6.31
N ARG A 30 13.63 9.34 -6.04
CA ARG A 30 13.60 10.79 -6.27
C ARG A 30 13.51 11.09 -7.77
N ASN A 31 13.00 12.27 -8.10
CA ASN A 31 12.77 12.74 -9.47
C ASN A 31 11.66 12.01 -10.25
N LEU A 32 10.91 11.10 -9.62
CA LEU A 32 9.72 10.49 -10.22
C LEU A 32 8.48 11.42 -10.15
N ILE A 33 8.48 12.32 -9.17
CA ILE A 33 7.42 13.29 -8.91
C ILE A 33 8.04 14.63 -8.46
N SER A 34 7.25 15.69 -8.50
CA SER A 34 7.66 17.00 -7.97
C SER A 34 7.74 17.01 -6.44
N GLU A 35 8.50 17.93 -5.86
CA GLU A 35 8.61 18.10 -4.40
C GLU A 35 7.25 18.37 -3.74
N GLU A 36 6.36 19.11 -4.41
CA GLU A 36 5.00 19.35 -3.89
C GLU A 36 4.19 18.06 -3.82
N GLN A 37 4.27 17.20 -4.84
CA GLN A 37 3.61 15.90 -4.86
C GLN A 37 4.19 14.98 -3.78
N GLU A 38 5.51 14.96 -3.61
CA GLU A 38 6.18 14.16 -2.58
C GLU A 38 5.75 14.59 -1.17
N SER A 39 5.65 15.90 -0.92
CA SER A 39 5.25 16.45 0.38
C SER A 39 3.86 16.01 0.86
N LYS A 40 3.02 15.49 -0.05
CA LYS A 40 1.64 15.07 0.21
C LYS A 40 1.43 13.57 -0.03
N LEU A 41 2.49 12.79 -0.24
CA LEU A 41 2.40 11.39 -0.62
C LEU A 41 1.91 10.50 0.53
N GLY A 42 0.68 9.98 0.42
CA GLY A 42 0.03 9.17 1.44
C GLY A 42 -0.16 7.70 1.08
N PHE A 43 -0.33 7.41 -0.21
CA PHE A 43 -0.53 6.08 -0.77
C PHE A 43 0.50 5.81 -1.86
N LEU A 44 1.34 4.80 -1.66
CA LEU A 44 2.30 4.34 -2.65
C LEU A 44 2.08 2.86 -2.94
N HIS A 45 2.06 2.50 -4.22
CA HIS A 45 2.08 1.12 -4.66
C HIS A 45 3.37 0.83 -5.42
N ILE A 46 4.06 -0.25 -5.06
CA ILE A 46 5.26 -0.73 -5.77
C ILE A 46 4.97 -2.06 -6.47
N ILE A 47 5.27 -2.10 -7.76
CA ILE A 47 5.19 -3.30 -8.59
C ILE A 47 6.63 -3.76 -8.82
N GLU A 48 7.00 -4.93 -8.30
CA GLU A 48 8.35 -5.50 -8.47
C GLU A 48 8.29 -7.02 -8.58
N SER A 49 9.16 -7.61 -9.40
CA SER A 49 9.24 -9.06 -9.61
C SER A 49 9.86 -9.82 -8.43
N ASP A 50 10.61 -9.13 -7.59
CA ASP A 50 11.40 -9.75 -6.52
C ASP A 50 10.48 -10.30 -5.42
N PHE A 51 10.67 -11.56 -5.01
CA PHE A 51 9.94 -12.11 -3.86
C PHE A 51 10.31 -11.35 -2.57
N LYS A 52 11.61 -11.18 -2.32
CA LYS A 52 12.13 -10.34 -1.24
C LYS A 52 11.98 -8.85 -1.60
N PRO A 53 11.86 -7.96 -0.60
CA PRO A 53 11.74 -6.54 -0.89
C PRO A 53 13.01 -5.98 -1.53
N SER A 54 12.85 -5.16 -2.58
CA SER A 54 13.99 -4.43 -3.16
C SER A 54 14.59 -3.42 -2.18
N VAL A 55 15.79 -2.94 -2.48
CA VAL A 55 16.50 -1.97 -1.63
C VAL A 55 15.67 -0.70 -1.41
N ALA A 56 14.97 -0.21 -2.44
CA ALA A 56 14.08 0.94 -2.32
C ALA A 56 12.93 0.68 -1.35
N LEU A 57 12.28 -0.49 -1.42
CA LEU A 57 11.21 -0.86 -0.50
C LEU A 57 11.72 -1.03 0.94
N GLN A 58 12.90 -1.62 1.13
CA GLN A 58 13.53 -1.70 2.45
C GLN A 58 13.80 -0.29 3.01
N LYS A 59 14.31 0.65 2.22
CA LYS A 59 14.56 2.03 2.66
C LYS A 59 13.28 2.80 3.00
N LEU A 60 12.21 2.57 2.24
CA LEU A 60 10.88 3.16 2.52
C LEU A 60 10.34 2.71 3.88
N VAL A 61 10.59 1.45 4.26
CA VAL A 61 10.12 0.88 5.53
C VAL A 61 11.07 1.21 6.68
N ASN A 62 12.37 1.29 6.44
CA ASN A 62 13.38 1.57 7.46
C ASN A 62 13.50 3.09 7.74
N CYS A 63 12.38 3.80 7.82
CA CYS A 63 12.33 5.25 7.96
C CYS A 63 11.94 5.73 9.38
N THR A 64 11.87 4.83 10.37
CA THR A 64 11.39 5.14 11.72
C THR A 64 12.38 6.00 12.51
N THR A 65 11.89 7.05 13.16
CA THR A 65 12.64 7.87 14.12
C THR A 65 12.02 7.84 15.51
N GLY A 66 12.83 7.69 16.56
CA GLY A 66 12.35 7.72 17.96
C GLY A 66 11.32 6.62 18.26
N ASP A 67 10.16 7.02 18.79
CA ASP A 67 9.07 6.13 19.19
C ASP A 67 8.08 5.85 18.04
N GLU A 68 8.53 5.94 16.79
CA GLU A 68 7.69 5.67 15.63
C GLU A 68 7.73 4.19 15.25
N LYS A 69 6.58 3.65 14.84
CA LYS A 69 6.46 2.27 14.37
C LYS A 69 5.76 2.19 13.02
N ILE A 70 6.12 1.17 12.24
CA ILE A 70 5.42 0.79 11.01
C ILE A 70 4.78 -0.58 11.23
N LEU A 71 3.50 -0.69 10.92
CA LEU A 71 2.81 -1.99 10.90
C LEU A 71 3.06 -2.67 9.57
N ILE A 72 3.73 -3.82 9.60
CA ILE A 72 3.96 -4.66 8.44
C ILE A 72 3.02 -5.85 8.50
N ILE A 73 2.06 -5.87 7.57
CA ILE A 73 1.19 -7.01 7.31
C ILE A 73 1.94 -7.93 6.35
N ASP A 74 2.60 -8.92 6.94
CA ASP A 74 3.54 -9.81 6.26
C ASP A 74 2.84 -11.09 5.81
N ILE A 75 2.11 -11.02 4.69
CA ILE A 75 1.44 -12.17 4.07
C ILE A 75 2.48 -13.18 3.57
N VAL A 76 3.63 -12.70 3.11
CA VAL A 76 4.71 -13.50 2.52
C VAL A 76 5.66 -14.13 3.53
N SER A 77 5.52 -13.80 4.82
CA SER A 77 6.38 -14.31 5.91
C SER A 77 7.88 -14.06 5.66
N ILE A 78 8.22 -12.89 5.11
CA ILE A 78 9.61 -12.47 4.85
C ILE A 78 10.08 -11.49 5.93
N TRP A 79 9.30 -10.45 6.17
CA TRP A 79 9.66 -9.32 7.02
C TRP A 79 9.71 -9.70 8.51
N SER A 80 8.83 -10.60 8.94
CA SER A 80 8.70 -11.03 10.34
C SER A 80 9.62 -12.19 10.72
N GLN A 81 10.45 -12.69 9.79
CA GLN A 81 11.45 -13.71 10.08
C GLN A 81 12.43 -13.19 11.14
N GLN A 82 12.84 -14.03 12.08
CA GLN A 82 13.69 -13.62 13.22
C GLN A 82 14.95 -12.83 12.81
N LYS A 83 15.56 -13.19 11.67
CA LYS A 83 16.76 -12.52 11.14
C LYS A 83 16.48 -11.22 10.38
N GLN A 84 15.22 -10.93 10.05
CA GLN A 84 14.79 -9.74 9.29
C GLN A 84 14.01 -8.75 10.15
N ARG A 85 13.64 -9.13 11.38
CA ARG A 85 12.91 -8.25 12.29
C ARG A 85 13.70 -7.00 12.63
N GLN A 86 12.99 -5.88 12.68
CA GLN A 86 13.53 -4.57 13.00
C GLN A 86 12.78 -3.98 14.20
N HIS A 87 13.49 -3.22 15.03
CA HIS A 87 12.90 -2.59 16.21
C HIS A 87 11.79 -1.60 15.86
N GLY A 88 11.89 -0.90 14.72
CA GLY A 88 10.90 0.07 14.25
C GLY A 88 9.61 -0.54 13.68
N ALA A 89 9.47 -1.86 13.64
CA ALA A 89 8.34 -2.52 12.98
C ALA A 89 7.50 -3.36 13.93
N ILE A 90 6.20 -3.36 13.69
CA ILE A 90 5.19 -4.22 14.30
C ILE A 90 4.71 -5.18 13.21
N TYR A 91 4.57 -6.47 13.54
CA TYR A 91 4.32 -7.49 12.52
C TYR A 91 2.97 -8.16 12.71
N MET A 92 2.16 -8.14 11.66
CA MET A 92 0.98 -9.01 11.51
C MET A 92 1.35 -10.14 10.55
N ASN A 93 1.75 -11.28 11.11
CA ASN A 93 1.99 -12.52 10.39
C ASN A 93 1.17 -13.62 11.06
N SER A 94 0.00 -13.93 10.49
CA SER A 94 -0.95 -14.88 11.07
C SER A 94 -1.73 -15.56 9.96
N LEU A 95 -2.06 -16.84 10.16
CA LEU A 95 -2.92 -17.61 9.27
C LEU A 95 -4.32 -16.98 9.09
N SER A 96 -4.76 -16.16 10.04
CA SER A 96 -6.02 -15.41 9.93
C SER A 96 -5.93 -14.16 9.05
N CYS A 97 -4.74 -13.79 8.55
CA CYS A 97 -4.49 -12.55 7.80
C CYS A 97 -3.75 -12.78 6.47
N ILE A 98 -3.71 -14.02 5.96
CA ILE A 98 -3.07 -14.36 4.67
C ILE A 98 -4.02 -14.31 3.46
N ASN A 99 -5.33 -14.12 3.70
CA ASN A 99 -6.35 -13.94 2.66
C ASN A 99 -7.03 -12.57 2.81
N ILE A 100 -7.69 -12.10 1.75
CA ILE A 100 -8.23 -10.73 1.70
C ILE A 100 -9.35 -10.51 2.71
N THR A 101 -10.15 -11.56 2.97
CA THR A 101 -11.25 -11.48 3.94
C THR A 101 -10.70 -11.27 5.36
N GLY A 102 -9.73 -12.07 5.77
CA GLY A 102 -9.06 -11.96 7.07
C GLY A 102 -8.27 -10.65 7.22
N LEU A 103 -7.62 -10.20 6.15
CA LEU A 103 -6.96 -8.90 6.09
C LEU A 103 -7.95 -7.75 6.36
N ILE A 104 -9.09 -7.73 5.67
CA ILE A 104 -10.10 -6.69 5.86
C ILE A 104 -10.63 -6.71 7.29
N VAL A 105 -10.93 -7.88 7.86
CA VAL A 105 -11.40 -8.00 9.26
C VAL A 105 -10.36 -7.46 10.25
N PHE A 106 -9.07 -7.73 10.02
CA PHE A 106 -8.00 -7.16 10.83
C PHE A 106 -7.92 -5.63 10.71
N LEU A 107 -8.01 -5.09 9.49
CA LEU A 107 -7.96 -3.64 9.24
C LEU A 107 -9.19 -2.90 9.79
N GLU A 108 -10.37 -3.52 9.74
CA GLU A 108 -11.59 -3.02 10.38
C GLU A 108 -11.41 -2.95 11.90
N LEU A 109 -10.89 -4.01 12.52
CA LEU A 109 -10.56 -3.98 13.95
C LEU A 109 -9.49 -2.93 14.28
N LEU A 110 -8.47 -2.77 13.43
CA LEU A 110 -7.44 -1.75 13.62
C LEU A 110 -8.02 -0.32 13.58
N TYR A 111 -9.06 -0.12 12.79
CA TYR A 111 -9.78 1.16 12.72
C TYR A 111 -10.67 1.36 13.95
N ASP A 112 -11.45 0.34 14.35
CA ASP A 112 -12.42 0.44 15.45
C ASP A 112 -11.77 0.42 16.84
N SER A 113 -10.76 -0.45 17.04
CA SER A 113 -10.00 -0.60 18.29
C SER A 113 -8.52 -0.89 17.98
N PRO A 114 -7.70 0.16 17.74
CA PRO A 114 -6.29 -0.01 17.43
C PRO A 114 -5.54 -0.85 18.46
N MET A 115 -5.84 -0.69 19.76
CA MET A 115 -5.19 -1.44 20.84
C MET A 115 -5.44 -2.94 20.71
N ASP A 116 -6.68 -3.36 20.45
CA ASP A 116 -7.00 -4.79 20.35
C ASP A 116 -6.43 -5.43 19.08
N ALA A 117 -6.41 -4.70 17.97
CA ALA A 117 -5.73 -5.15 16.76
C ALA A 117 -4.22 -5.31 16.97
N LEU A 118 -3.57 -4.32 17.58
CA LEU A 118 -2.12 -4.31 17.80
C LEU A 118 -1.69 -5.34 18.86
N ARG A 119 -2.54 -5.69 19.84
CA ARG A 119 -2.29 -6.85 20.72
C ARG A 119 -2.14 -8.16 19.95
N ARG A 120 -2.88 -8.34 18.85
CA ARG A 120 -2.70 -9.51 17.95
C ARG A 120 -1.33 -9.52 17.26
N CYS A 121 -0.65 -8.38 17.23
CA CYS A 121 0.71 -8.23 16.73
C CYS A 121 1.77 -8.32 17.84
N GLN A 122 1.40 -8.78 19.05
CA GLN A 122 2.29 -8.92 20.21
C GLN A 122 2.87 -7.58 20.69
N VAL A 123 2.06 -6.52 20.60
CA VAL A 123 2.40 -5.20 21.11
C VAL A 123 1.93 -5.07 22.55
N ASP A 124 2.87 -4.94 23.47
CA ASP A 124 2.59 -4.82 24.91
C ASP A 124 2.58 -3.35 25.40
N ASN A 125 3.32 -2.47 24.72
CA ASN A 125 3.44 -1.05 25.04
C ASN A 125 2.95 -0.19 23.87
N PHE A 126 2.05 0.74 24.15
CA PHE A 126 1.40 1.63 23.18
C PHE A 126 1.99 3.05 23.12
N ASN A 127 3.12 3.28 23.79
CA ASN A 127 3.85 4.55 23.72
C ASN A 127 4.63 4.66 22.40
N PHE A 128 3.90 4.74 21.29
CA PHE A 128 4.46 4.95 19.96
C PHE A 128 3.44 5.62 19.03
N GLN A 129 3.94 6.20 17.94
CA GLN A 129 3.09 6.65 16.84
C GLN A 129 3.13 5.66 15.67
N LEU A 130 1.97 5.20 15.20
CA LEU A 130 1.86 4.39 14.00
C LEU A 130 2.05 5.27 12.75
N ARG A 131 3.25 5.26 12.18
CA ARG A 131 3.61 6.11 11.03
C ARG A 131 3.08 5.59 9.71
N GLY A 132 3.11 4.27 9.53
CA GLY A 132 2.83 3.66 8.25
C GLY A 132 2.29 2.24 8.37
N ILE A 133 1.59 1.81 7.32
CA ILE A 133 1.16 0.42 7.13
C ILE A 133 1.75 -0.08 5.81
N LEU A 134 2.47 -1.20 5.88
CA LEU A 134 2.94 -1.96 4.73
C LEU A 134 2.09 -3.22 4.56
N ILE A 135 1.67 -3.53 3.33
CA ILE A 135 1.06 -4.82 2.97
C ILE A 135 1.90 -5.48 1.87
N ASP A 136 2.48 -6.64 2.19
CA ASP A 136 3.31 -7.43 1.27
C ASP A 136 2.86 -8.90 1.29
N ASN A 137 2.26 -9.47 0.24
CA ASN A 137 2.09 -8.99 -1.15
C ASN A 137 0.63 -9.12 -1.60
N LEU A 138 0.06 -8.07 -2.21
CA LEU A 138 -1.33 -8.04 -2.67
C LEU A 138 -1.64 -9.07 -3.77
N SER A 139 -0.64 -9.51 -4.55
CA SER A 139 -0.85 -10.51 -5.60
C SER A 139 -1.31 -11.87 -5.07
N PHE A 140 -0.96 -12.22 -3.82
CA PHE A 140 -1.44 -13.46 -3.19
C PHE A 140 -2.91 -13.41 -2.76
N LEU A 141 -3.47 -12.20 -2.65
CA LEU A 141 -4.86 -12.00 -2.22
C LEU A 141 -5.87 -12.24 -3.34
N ASN A 142 -5.38 -12.34 -4.59
CA ASN A 142 -6.24 -12.67 -5.71
C ASN A 142 -6.79 -14.10 -5.57
N PHE A 143 -6.05 -15.16 -5.24
CA PHE A 143 -6.47 -16.55 -5.52
C PHE A 143 -7.64 -17.20 -4.72
N GLU A 144 -8.61 -16.47 -4.15
CA GLU A 144 -9.78 -17.09 -3.51
C GLU A 144 -10.64 -17.87 -4.52
N SER A 145 -11.04 -19.09 -4.14
CA SER A 145 -11.64 -20.12 -5.00
C SER A 145 -13.13 -19.90 -5.28
N ASP A 146 -13.54 -18.72 -5.77
CA ASP A 146 -14.94 -18.42 -6.07
C ASP A 146 -15.26 -18.51 -7.57
N LYS A 147 -16.41 -19.10 -7.91
CA LYS A 147 -16.88 -19.25 -9.31
C LYS A 147 -17.25 -17.92 -9.99
N ASN A 148 -17.50 -16.87 -9.20
CA ASN A 148 -17.79 -15.48 -9.64
C ASN A 148 -16.62 -14.53 -9.33
N TYR A 149 -15.42 -15.06 -9.51
CA TYR A 149 -14.15 -14.48 -9.12
C TYR A 149 -13.99 -12.99 -9.45
N ASP A 150 -14.24 -12.58 -10.69
CA ASP A 150 -13.90 -11.23 -11.17
C ASP A 150 -14.66 -10.11 -10.46
N VAL A 151 -15.96 -10.29 -10.22
CA VAL A 151 -16.81 -9.27 -9.59
C VAL A 151 -16.56 -9.20 -8.08
N ILE A 152 -16.37 -10.36 -7.45
CA ILE A 152 -16.11 -10.46 -6.01
C ILE A 152 -14.72 -9.88 -5.68
N ASN A 153 -13.72 -10.14 -6.52
CA ASN A 153 -12.38 -9.61 -6.34
C ASN A 153 -12.38 -8.06 -6.42
N LEU A 154 -13.07 -7.50 -7.42
CA LEU A 154 -13.24 -6.04 -7.54
C LEU A 154 -13.84 -5.43 -6.26
N SER A 155 -14.93 -6.00 -5.76
CA SER A 155 -15.61 -5.53 -4.54
C SER A 155 -14.73 -5.62 -3.29
N LYS A 156 -13.94 -6.69 -3.16
CA LYS A 156 -13.03 -6.88 -2.02
C LYS A 156 -11.86 -5.89 -2.04
N PHE A 157 -11.27 -5.63 -3.21
CA PHE A 157 -10.21 -4.61 -3.34
C PHE A 157 -10.74 -3.18 -3.13
N GLU A 158 -11.98 -2.89 -3.56
CA GLU A 158 -12.65 -1.63 -3.22
C GLU A 158 -12.85 -1.48 -1.70
N LYS A 159 -13.29 -2.55 -1.03
CA LYS A 159 -13.46 -2.56 0.42
C LYS A 159 -12.12 -2.37 1.13
N LEU A 160 -11.08 -3.06 0.67
CA LEU A 160 -9.70 -2.92 1.16
C LEU A 160 -9.21 -1.48 1.03
N PHE A 161 -9.36 -0.85 -0.14
CA PHE A 161 -8.95 0.54 -0.32
C PHE A 161 -9.74 1.50 0.58
N LYS A 162 -11.06 1.32 0.69
CA LYS A 162 -11.92 2.15 1.57
C LYS A 162 -11.48 2.09 3.03
N ILE A 163 -11.13 0.91 3.56
CA ILE A 163 -10.67 0.79 4.95
C ILE A 163 -9.27 1.37 5.14
N LEU A 164 -8.35 1.20 4.18
CA LEU A 164 -7.02 1.83 4.24
C LEU A 164 -7.11 3.37 4.22
N ARG A 165 -8.01 3.93 3.42
CA ARG A 165 -8.31 5.38 3.42
C ARG A 165 -8.87 5.85 4.75
N LYS A 166 -9.78 5.10 5.35
CA LYS A 166 -10.31 5.39 6.69
C LYS A 166 -9.20 5.36 7.75
N LEU A 167 -8.32 4.36 7.72
CA LEU A 167 -7.17 4.25 8.62
C LEU A 167 -6.23 5.44 8.49
N ARG A 168 -5.93 5.89 7.26
CA ARG A 168 -5.14 7.12 7.05
C ARG A 168 -5.85 8.36 7.59
N GLU A 169 -7.15 8.48 7.40
CA GLU A 169 -7.92 9.63 7.90
C GLU A 169 -7.93 9.70 9.42
N PHE A 170 -8.07 8.54 10.08
CA PHE A 170 -8.19 8.44 11.54
C PHE A 170 -6.84 8.41 12.26
N LEU A 171 -5.91 7.55 11.83
CA LEU A 171 -4.61 7.33 12.48
C LEU A 171 -3.48 8.18 11.89
N GLY A 172 -3.72 8.88 10.77
CA GLY A 172 -2.70 9.69 10.10
C GLY A 172 -1.62 8.89 9.36
N CYS A 173 -1.63 7.56 9.40
CA CYS A 173 -0.60 6.72 8.79
C CYS A 173 -0.56 6.83 7.24
N TRP A 174 0.63 6.69 6.66
CA TRP A 174 0.77 6.43 5.22
C TRP A 174 0.61 4.94 4.91
N ILE A 175 0.34 4.62 3.65
CA ILE A 175 0.11 3.24 3.20
C ILE A 175 1.07 2.93 2.05
N ILE A 176 1.83 1.85 2.21
CA ILE A 176 2.64 1.26 1.14
C ILE A 176 2.12 -0.15 0.88
N THR A 177 1.96 -0.51 -0.40
CA THR A 177 1.62 -1.88 -0.78
C THR A 177 2.47 -2.37 -1.93
N LYS A 178 2.70 -3.69 -1.98
CA LYS A 178 3.48 -4.34 -3.03
C LYS A 178 2.62 -5.31 -3.83
N SER A 179 2.86 -5.38 -5.14
CA SER A 179 2.38 -6.46 -6.01
C SER A 179 3.47 -6.98 -6.93
N PHE A 180 3.30 -8.22 -7.40
CA PHE A 180 4.05 -8.77 -8.53
C PHE A 180 3.57 -8.19 -9.86
N PRO A 181 4.42 -8.20 -10.90
CA PRO A 181 4.04 -7.82 -12.24
C PRO A 181 3.12 -8.87 -12.90
N THR A 182 2.65 -8.55 -14.10
CA THR A 182 1.76 -9.40 -14.92
C THR A 182 2.25 -10.85 -15.06
N ASP A 183 3.56 -11.08 -15.14
CA ASP A 183 4.16 -12.41 -15.30
C ASP A 183 3.71 -13.42 -14.23
N PHE A 184 3.60 -12.98 -12.97
CA PHE A 184 3.14 -13.83 -11.87
C PHE A 184 1.71 -14.35 -12.09
N TYR A 185 0.86 -13.51 -12.69
CA TYR A 185 -0.54 -13.84 -12.91
C TYR A 185 -0.77 -14.79 -14.08
N ASN A 186 0.21 -14.93 -14.98
CA ASN A 186 0.12 -15.92 -16.07
C ASN A 186 0.12 -17.36 -15.54
N GLY A 187 0.64 -17.57 -14.32
CA GLY A 187 0.71 -18.88 -13.68
C GLY A 187 1.80 -19.78 -14.27
N ILE A 188 1.96 -20.96 -13.68
CA ILE A 188 2.90 -21.98 -14.17
C ILE A 188 2.50 -22.34 -15.61
N GLU A 189 3.48 -22.28 -16.51
CA GLU A 189 3.29 -22.62 -17.94
C GLU A 189 2.16 -21.83 -18.62
N ASN A 190 1.91 -20.59 -18.19
CA ASN A 190 0.86 -19.72 -18.74
C ASN A 190 -0.57 -20.29 -18.63
N THR A 191 -0.80 -21.24 -17.71
CA THR A 191 -2.10 -21.91 -17.51
C THR A 191 -3.23 -20.98 -17.06
N LEU A 192 -2.92 -19.74 -16.66
CA LEU A 192 -3.89 -18.79 -16.13
C LEU A 192 -4.07 -17.54 -17.01
N VAL A 193 -3.41 -17.44 -18.17
CA VAL A 193 -3.47 -16.24 -19.03
C VAL A 193 -4.91 -15.83 -19.36
N ASP A 194 -5.75 -16.80 -19.72
CA ASP A 194 -7.15 -16.55 -20.07
C ASP A 194 -8.02 -16.28 -18.84
N LYS A 195 -7.66 -16.83 -17.67
CA LYS A 195 -8.39 -16.66 -16.41
C LYS A 195 -8.39 -15.21 -15.93
N TRP A 196 -7.30 -14.49 -16.20
CA TRP A 196 -7.09 -13.11 -15.76
C TRP A 196 -7.14 -12.10 -16.91
N SER A 197 -7.64 -12.54 -18.06
CA SER A 197 -7.96 -11.68 -19.19
C SER A 197 -9.19 -10.84 -18.82
N ILE A 198 -8.95 -9.70 -18.18
CA ILE A 198 -9.97 -8.65 -18.07
C ILE A 198 -10.39 -8.34 -19.51
N LYS A 199 -11.64 -8.68 -19.87
CA LYS A 199 -12.18 -8.39 -21.21
C LYS A 199 -11.91 -6.92 -21.50
N ARG A 200 -11.07 -6.67 -22.50
CA ARG A 200 -10.65 -5.34 -22.94
C ARG A 200 -11.89 -4.54 -23.33
N LYS A 201 -12.47 -3.81 -22.38
CA LYS A 201 -13.32 -2.67 -22.72
C LYS A 201 -12.34 -1.55 -23.08
N SER A 202 -12.56 -0.92 -24.23
CA SER A 202 -11.81 0.26 -24.66
C SER A 202 -11.68 1.28 -23.51
N GLY A 203 -10.49 1.79 -23.26
CA GLY A 203 -10.23 2.80 -22.22
C GLY A 203 -9.83 2.29 -20.83
N VAL A 204 -9.50 1.00 -20.65
CA VAL A 204 -8.95 0.49 -19.38
C VAL A 204 -7.44 0.75 -19.33
N THR A 205 -7.03 1.58 -18.38
CA THR A 205 -5.62 1.86 -18.11
C THR A 205 -4.90 0.56 -17.74
N LEU A 206 -3.94 0.12 -18.55
CA LEU A 206 -3.17 -1.08 -18.24
C LEU A 206 -2.01 -0.75 -17.30
N TYR A 207 -2.12 -1.16 -16.04
CA TYR A 207 -0.98 -1.24 -15.13
C TYR A 207 -0.16 -2.51 -15.41
N PRO A 208 1.16 -2.53 -15.16
CA PRO A 208 1.98 -3.74 -15.30
C PRO A 208 1.75 -4.76 -14.17
N THR A 209 0.55 -4.80 -13.59
CA THR A 209 0.08 -5.74 -12.54
C THR A 209 -1.41 -6.01 -12.73
N LYS A 210 -1.95 -7.07 -12.12
CA LYS A 210 -3.37 -7.45 -12.20
C LYS A 210 -4.13 -7.09 -10.93
N LEU A 211 -3.99 -5.84 -10.49
CA LEU A 211 -4.82 -5.25 -9.44
C LEU A 211 -5.96 -4.42 -10.07
N PRO A 212 -7.16 -4.38 -9.46
CA PRO A 212 -8.27 -3.62 -10.01
C PRO A 212 -8.02 -2.10 -10.02
N ASP A 213 -8.49 -1.41 -11.06
CA ASP A 213 -8.41 0.05 -11.17
C ASP A 213 -9.04 0.79 -9.99
N SER A 214 -10.08 0.21 -9.39
CA SER A 214 -10.74 0.77 -8.21
C SER A 214 -9.81 0.89 -7.00
N TYR A 215 -8.74 0.08 -6.95
CA TYR A 215 -7.65 0.18 -6.00
C TYR A 215 -6.55 1.12 -6.52
N MET A 216 -6.11 0.91 -7.78
CA MET A 216 -4.96 1.62 -8.36
C MET A 216 -5.20 3.13 -8.53
N LYS A 217 -6.42 3.54 -8.88
CA LYS A 217 -6.82 4.97 -8.93
C LYS A 217 -6.72 5.67 -7.58
N GLY A 218 -6.67 4.92 -6.49
CA GLY A 218 -6.53 5.43 -5.14
C GLY A 218 -5.10 5.73 -4.71
N MET A 219 -4.10 5.39 -5.53
CA MET A 219 -2.69 5.59 -5.22
C MET A 219 -2.24 7.00 -5.60
N ASP A 220 -1.46 7.66 -4.74
CA ASP A 220 -0.84 8.94 -5.06
C ASP A 220 0.39 8.75 -5.97
N LEU A 221 1.10 7.63 -5.79
CA LEU A 221 2.22 7.21 -6.63
C LEU A 221 2.20 5.70 -6.87
N ILE A 222 2.35 5.30 -8.14
CA ILE A 222 2.58 3.91 -8.53
C ILE A 222 3.97 3.82 -9.13
N ILE A 223 4.80 2.95 -8.57
CA ILE A 223 6.17 2.70 -8.98
C ILE A 223 6.24 1.31 -9.60
N TYR A 224 6.86 1.22 -10.76
CA TYR A 224 7.22 -0.05 -11.36
C TYR A 224 8.74 -0.20 -11.36
N ARG A 225 9.21 -1.29 -10.77
CA ARG A 225 10.60 -1.72 -10.84
C ARG A 225 10.74 -2.80 -11.90
N GLU A 226 11.53 -2.51 -12.92
CA GLU A 226 11.93 -3.46 -13.95
C GLU A 226 13.44 -3.62 -13.97
N VAL A 227 13.92 -4.75 -14.50
CA VAL A 227 15.34 -5.02 -14.68
C VAL A 227 15.62 -5.00 -16.17
N VAL A 228 16.26 -3.92 -16.65
CA VAL A 228 16.66 -3.75 -18.05
C VAL A 228 18.18 -3.89 -18.10
N ASP A 229 18.67 -4.79 -18.95
CA ASP A 229 20.11 -5.10 -19.09
C ASP A 229 20.79 -5.46 -17.76
N GLY A 230 20.07 -6.19 -16.89
CA GLY A 230 20.56 -6.60 -15.57
C GLY A 230 20.62 -5.48 -14.53
N ARG A 231 20.15 -4.26 -14.85
CA ARG A 231 20.13 -3.12 -13.93
C ARG A 231 18.70 -2.80 -13.47
N PRO A 232 18.46 -2.64 -12.17
CA PRO A 232 17.14 -2.23 -11.68
C PRO A 232 16.87 -0.78 -12.03
N GLN A 233 15.71 -0.52 -12.63
CA GLN A 233 15.20 0.81 -12.92
C GLN A 233 13.84 0.98 -12.26
N TYR A 234 13.60 2.16 -11.69
CA TYR A 234 12.33 2.53 -11.09
C TYR A 234 11.69 3.61 -11.95
N ARG A 235 10.44 3.40 -12.37
CA ARG A 235 9.68 4.41 -13.10
C ARG A 235 8.30 4.61 -12.49
N ARG A 236 7.80 5.84 -12.60
CA ARG A 236 6.42 6.17 -12.28
C ARG A 236 5.50 5.58 -13.35
N ILE A 237 4.43 4.93 -12.91
CA ILE A 237 3.31 4.57 -13.78
C ILE A 237 2.22 5.60 -13.55
N ALA A 238 2.04 6.50 -14.53
CA ALA A 238 0.86 7.34 -14.61
C ALA A 238 -0.16 6.64 -15.51
N ALA A 239 -1.43 6.64 -15.12
CA ALA A 239 -2.49 6.26 -16.04
C ALA A 239 -2.43 7.18 -17.27
N LEU A 240 -2.38 6.62 -18.47
CA LEU A 240 -2.69 7.39 -19.67
C LEU A 240 -4.19 7.74 -19.56
N GLU A 241 -4.48 9.02 -19.36
CA GLU A 241 -5.80 9.55 -19.67
C GLU A 241 -5.90 9.53 -21.21
N GLU A 242 -6.70 8.61 -21.75
CA GLU A 242 -7.23 8.74 -23.12
C GLU A 242 -8.45 9.68 -23.10
#